data_AF-G7GE81-F1
#
_entry.id   AF-G7GE81-F1
#
_cell.length_a   1.000
_cell.length_b   1.000
_cell.length_c   1.000
_cell.angle_alpha   90.00
_cell.angle_beta   90.00
_cell.angle_gamma   90.00
#
_symmetry.space_group_name_H-M   'P 1'
#
loop_
_entity.id
_entity.type
_entity.pdbx_description
1 polymer ?
#
loop_
_entity_poly.entity_id
_entity_poly.type
_entity_poly.pdbx_seq_one_letter_code
_entity_poly.pdbx_strand_id
1 'polypeptide(L)'
;MELQHNLFLRLEGNNIRGASEKIYEDSSYGKRKTHLRHILEYTGKNRARASIEGSIQKNIFGPDILTIHATEYGEKRQSTIYCRFELKKKYFFFSDRMATRFDGDFYSMVADQRGIVCLSKTAFQKFIPEVREKV
;
A
#
# COMPACT_ATOMS: atom_id res chain seq x y z
N MET A 1 2.95 -4.98 11.70
CA MET A 1 3.87 -4.88 10.56
C MET A 1 3.35 -3.74 9.70
N GLU A 2 4.21 -2.83 9.28
CA GLU A 2 3.84 -1.71 8.40
C GLU A 2 4.59 -1.85 7.08
N LEU A 3 3.90 -1.62 5.96
CA LEU A 3 4.47 -1.63 4.62
C LEU A 3 4.09 -0.32 3.92
N GLN A 4 5.07 0.35 3.32
CA GLN A 4 4.82 1.52 2.51
C GLN A 4 5.32 1.29 1.08
N HIS A 5 4.46 1.65 0.13
CA HIS A 5 4.72 1.52 -1.29
C HIS A 5 4.45 2.86 -1.99
N ASN A 6 5.30 3.18 -2.96
CA ASN A 6 4.99 4.20 -3.96
C ASN A 6 4.21 3.55 -5.09
N LEU A 7 3.17 4.23 -5.58
CA LEU A 7 2.27 3.72 -6.62
C LEU A 7 2.36 4.59 -7.86
N PHE A 8 2.46 3.96 -9.02
CA PHE A 8 2.31 4.58 -10.33
C PHE A 8 1.10 3.95 -11.00
N LEU A 9 -0.03 4.67 -11.02
CA LEU A 9 -1.31 4.18 -11.50
C LEU A 9 -1.74 4.94 -12.75
N ARG A 10 -2.32 4.21 -13.70
CA ARG A 10 -3.02 4.76 -14.86
C ARG A 10 -4.42 4.17 -14.94
N LEU A 11 -5.36 4.97 -15.41
CA LEU A 11 -6.74 4.58 -15.61
C LEU A 11 -6.98 4.19 -17.07
N GLU A 12 -7.57 3.03 -17.28
CA GLU A 12 -7.96 2.48 -18.59
C GLU A 12 -9.45 2.15 -18.55
N GLY A 13 -10.30 3.13 -18.89
CA GLY A 13 -11.74 3.05 -18.67
C GLY A 13 -12.06 2.98 -17.17
N ASN A 14 -12.63 1.87 -16.72
CA ASN A 14 -12.87 1.60 -15.30
C ASN A 14 -11.78 0.75 -14.64
N ASN A 15 -10.77 0.30 -15.41
CA ASN A 15 -9.69 -0.53 -14.92
C ASN A 15 -8.49 0.32 -14.52
N ILE A 16 -7.78 -0.12 -13.50
CA ILE A 16 -6.52 0.48 -13.06
C ILE A 16 -5.40 -0.49 -13.42
N ARG A 17 -4.35 0.06 -14.02
CA ARG A 17 -3.09 -0.65 -14.24
C ARG A 17 -1.97 0.19 -13.67
N GLY A 18 -0.86 -0.46 -13.31
CA GLY A 18 0.26 0.28 -12.78
C GLY A 18 1.37 -0.59 -12.24
N ALA A 19 2.24 0.04 -11.47
CA ALA A 19 3.28 -0.63 -10.70
C ALA A 19 3.40 -0.01 -9.31
N SER A 20 3.87 -0.80 -8.35
CA SER A 20 4.30 -0.32 -7.04
C SER A 20 5.77 -0.58 -6.81
N GLU A 21 6.39 0.25 -5.98
CA GLU A 21 7.71 -0.01 -5.42
C GLU A 21 7.63 0.05 -3.90
N LYS A 22 8.06 -1.02 -3.23
CA LYS A 22 8.19 -1.06 -1.79
C LYS A 22 9.35 -0.16 -1.38
N ILE A 23 9.09 0.76 -0.45
CA ILE A 23 10.08 1.76 -0.01
C ILE A 23 10.42 1.64 1.48
N TYR A 24 9.52 1.05 2.27
CA TYR A 24 9.67 0.93 3.71
C TYR A 24 8.91 -0.30 4.20
N GLU A 25 9.49 -0.99 5.18
CA GLU A 25 8.88 -2.08 5.91
C GLU A 25 9.30 -2.02 7.38
N ASP A 26 8.33 -1.95 8.30
CA ASP A 26 8.52 -2.31 9.71
C ASP A 26 8.03 -3.75 9.92
N SER A 27 8.98 -4.68 9.80
CA SER A 27 8.76 -6.11 9.83
C SER A 27 8.58 -6.62 11.26
N SER A 28 7.48 -7.34 11.50
CA SER A 28 7.29 -8.07 12.75
C SER A 28 8.32 -9.21 12.92
N TYR A 29 8.80 -9.79 11.81
CA TYR A 29 9.78 -10.87 11.80
C TYR A 29 11.15 -10.38 12.27
N GLY A 30 11.56 -9.18 11.84
CA GLY A 30 12.81 -8.56 12.27
C GLY A 30 12.83 -8.09 13.73
N LYS A 31 11.67 -8.03 14.41
CA LYS A 31 11.57 -7.75 15.86
C LYS A 31 11.86 -8.96 16.74
N ARG A 32 12.05 -10.14 16.16
CA ARG A 32 12.43 -11.35 16.90
C ARG A 32 13.86 -11.21 17.43
N LYS A 33 14.13 -11.76 18.62
CA LYS A 33 15.47 -11.72 19.27
C LYS A 33 16.61 -12.22 18.37
N THR A 34 16.29 -13.05 17.38
CA THR A 34 17.22 -13.67 16.44
C THR A 34 17.65 -12.73 15.31
N HIS A 35 17.02 -11.57 15.12
CA HIS A 35 17.22 -10.71 13.95
C HIS A 35 17.60 -9.29 14.37
N LEU A 36 18.57 -8.70 13.66
CA LEU A 36 19.19 -7.43 14.03
C LEU A 36 18.45 -6.20 13.49
N ARG A 37 17.54 -6.36 12.53
CA ARG A 37 16.85 -5.25 11.85
C ARG A 37 15.38 -5.57 11.67
N HIS A 38 14.51 -4.71 12.20
CA HIS A 38 13.06 -4.75 12.01
C HIS A 38 12.57 -3.70 11.02
N ILE A 39 13.28 -2.59 10.88
CA ILE A 39 12.97 -1.53 9.91
C ILE A 39 13.89 -1.69 8.70
N LEU A 40 13.29 -1.77 7.52
CA LEU A 40 13.96 -1.92 6.23
C LEU A 40 13.56 -0.75 5.33
N GLU A 41 14.55 0.02 4.88
CA GLU A 41 14.37 0.99 3.81
C GLU A 41 14.95 0.44 2.51
N TYR A 42 14.16 0.50 1.44
CA TYR A 42 14.54 -0.02 0.15
C TYR A 42 14.89 1.13 -0.80
N THR A 43 16.15 1.18 -1.24
CA THR A 43 16.68 2.20 -2.15
C THR A 43 17.29 1.59 -3.42
N GLY A 44 17.12 2.29 -4.54
CA GLY A 44 17.68 1.90 -5.84
C GLY A 44 17.34 0.45 -6.23
N LYS A 45 18.38 -0.34 -6.52
CA LYS A 45 18.30 -1.74 -6.97
C LYS A 45 17.63 -2.69 -5.96
N ASN A 46 17.50 -2.28 -4.70
CA ASN A 46 16.89 -3.11 -3.65
C ASN A 46 15.38 -2.90 -3.51
N ARG A 47 14.77 -1.99 -4.29
CA ARG A 47 13.31 -1.80 -4.29
C ARG A 47 12.61 -3.01 -4.89
N ALA A 48 11.77 -3.65 -4.09
CA ALA A 48 10.87 -4.68 -4.59
C ALA A 48 9.74 -4.04 -5.40
N ARG A 49 9.58 -4.47 -6.65
CA ARG A 49 8.54 -3.98 -7.57
C ARG A 49 7.36 -4.94 -7.59
N ALA A 50 6.15 -4.38 -7.63
CA ALA A 50 4.93 -5.15 -7.86
C ALA A 50 4.19 -4.63 -9.11
N SER A 51 3.50 -5.54 -9.81
CA SER A 51 2.51 -5.17 -10.81
C SER A 51 1.19 -4.82 -10.12
N ILE A 52 0.49 -3.79 -10.59
CA ILE A 52 -0.81 -3.40 -10.06
C ILE A 52 -1.90 -3.60 -11.12
N GLU A 53 -2.98 -4.23 -10.69
CA GLU A 53 -4.23 -4.35 -11.42
C GLU A 53 -5.38 -3.95 -10.50
N GLY A 54 -6.48 -3.45 -11.03
CA GLY A 54 -7.60 -3.05 -10.18
C GLY A 54 -8.73 -2.49 -10.99
N SER A 55 -9.76 -2.01 -10.30
CA SER A 55 -10.91 -1.39 -10.94
C SER A 55 -11.58 -0.38 -10.01
N ILE A 56 -12.30 0.55 -10.62
CA ILE A 56 -13.21 1.46 -9.94
C ILE A 56 -14.63 1.09 -10.35
N GLN A 57 -15.41 0.58 -9.39
CA GLN A 57 -16.83 0.36 -9.54
C GLN A 57 -17.58 1.63 -9.12
N LYS A 58 -18.21 2.28 -10.09
CA LYS A 58 -19.06 3.45 -9.86
C LYS A 58 -20.45 3.02 -9.43
N ASN A 59 -20.89 3.47 -8.26
CA ASN A 59 -22.22 3.15 -7.74
C ASN A 59 -23.12 4.39 -7.80
N ILE A 60 -24.37 4.25 -8.27
CA ILE A 60 -25.30 5.39 -8.34
C ILE A 60 -25.67 5.86 -6.93
N PHE A 61 -25.96 4.88 -6.06
CA PHE A 61 -26.24 5.09 -4.64
C PHE A 61 -25.10 4.52 -3.80
N GLY A 62 -24.65 5.29 -2.81
CA GLY A 62 -23.56 4.89 -1.92
C GLY A 62 -22.16 5.23 -2.46
N PRO A 63 -21.11 4.77 -1.76
CA PRO A 63 -19.72 5.03 -2.12
C PRO A 63 -19.32 4.26 -3.40
N ASP A 64 -18.41 4.84 -4.17
CA ASP A 64 -17.73 4.07 -5.23
C ASP A 64 -16.75 3.09 -4.58
N ILE A 65 -16.48 1.96 -5.22
CA ILE A 65 -15.54 0.96 -4.70
C ILE A 65 -14.30 0.97 -5.59
N LEU A 66 -13.15 1.25 -4.99
CA LEU A 66 -11.84 1.09 -5.62
C LEU A 66 -11.22 -0.21 -5.12
N THR A 67 -10.82 -1.08 -6.04
CA THR A 67 -10.06 -2.29 -5.75
C THR A 67 -8.68 -2.22 -6.37
N ILE A 68 -7.67 -2.65 -5.62
CA ILE A 68 -6.28 -2.70 -6.07
C ILE A 68 -5.72 -4.08 -5.70
N HIS A 69 -5.24 -4.79 -6.70
CA HIS A 69 -4.49 -6.02 -6.61
C HIS A 69 -3.03 -5.72 -6.93
N ALA A 70 -2.14 -5.96 -5.98
CA ALA A 70 -0.71 -5.88 -6.21
C ALA A 70 -0.10 -7.28 -6.19
N THR A 71 0.67 -7.59 -7.23
CA THR A 71 1.40 -8.84 -7.38
C THR A 71 2.89 -8.55 -7.28
N GLU A 72 3.47 -8.88 -6.13
CA GLU A 72 4.91 -8.73 -5.87
C GLU A 72 5.64 -10.03 -6.21
N TYR A 73 6.70 -9.92 -7.01
CA TYR A 73 7.57 -11.04 -7.35
C TYR A 73 8.80 -10.98 -6.45
N GLY A 74 8.81 -11.78 -5.38
CA GLY A 74 10.02 -12.05 -4.62
C GLY A 74 10.85 -13.16 -5.26
N GLU A 75 12.13 -13.30 -4.88
CA GLU A 75 13.04 -14.30 -5.45
C GLU A 75 12.52 -15.75 -5.38
N LYS A 76 11.74 -16.07 -4.35
CA LYS A 76 11.24 -17.44 -4.08
C LYS A 76 9.73 -17.58 -4.14
N ARG A 77 8.98 -16.47 -4.14
CA ARG A 77 7.52 -16.51 -4.07
C ARG A 77 6.88 -15.28 -4.68
N GLN A 78 5.74 -15.50 -5.31
CA GLN A 78 4.81 -14.46 -5.70
C GLN A 78 3.87 -14.18 -4.53
N SER A 79 3.69 -12.90 -4.20
CA SER A 79 2.76 -12.47 -3.15
C SER A 79 1.66 -11.60 -3.73
N THR A 80 0.42 -11.92 -3.39
CA THR A 80 -0.76 -11.16 -3.84
C THR A 80 -1.35 -10.40 -2.67
N ILE A 81 -1.46 -9.10 -2.86
CA ILE A 81 -2.06 -8.14 -1.95
C ILE A 81 -3.36 -7.65 -2.60
N TYR A 82 -4.44 -7.68 -1.84
CA TYR A 82 -5.72 -7.11 -2.22
C TYR A 82 -6.07 -5.96 -1.29
N CYS A 83 -6.42 -4.83 -1.86
CA CYS A 83 -6.85 -3.63 -1.16
C CYS A 83 -8.21 -3.18 -1.68
N ARG A 84 -9.12 -2.83 -0.76
CA ARG A 84 -10.45 -2.32 -1.08
C ARG A 84 -10.69 -0.99 -0.38
N PHE A 85 -11.13 0.01 -1.12
CA PHE A 85 -11.41 1.35 -0.63
C PHE A 85 -12.84 1.75 -0.96
N GLU A 86 -13.55 2.33 0.01
CA GLU A 86 -14.86 2.93 -0.19
C GLU A 86 -14.72 4.45 -0.36
N LEU A 87 -14.89 4.91 -1.60
CA LEU A 87 -14.75 6.30 -1.97
C LEU A 87 -16.09 7.01 -1.75
N LYS A 88 -16.24 7.58 -0.56
CA LYS A 88 -17.46 8.31 -0.16
C LYS A 88 -17.65 9.56 -1.03
N LYS A 89 -18.82 9.66 -1.65
CA LYS A 89 -19.24 10.85 -2.39
C LYS A 89 -19.73 11.89 -1.40
N LYS A 90 -19.01 13.00 -1.26
CA LYS A 90 -19.54 14.17 -0.56
C LYS A 90 -20.41 14.93 -1.56
N TYR A 91 -21.73 14.77 -1.45
CA TYR A 91 -22.75 15.36 -2.32
C TYR A 91 -22.99 16.87 -2.08
N PHE A 92 -22.17 17.53 -1.26
CA PHE A 92 -22.33 18.96 -1.00
C PHE A 92 -21.51 19.79 -2.00
N PHE A 93 -21.97 21.00 -2.30
CA PHE A 93 -21.43 21.96 -3.30
C PHE A 93 -19.92 22.28 -3.21
N PHE A 94 -19.22 21.77 -2.20
CA PHE A 94 -17.76 21.74 -2.10
C PHE A 94 -17.27 20.32 -2.35
N SER A 95 -17.25 19.93 -3.62
CA SER A 95 -16.80 18.62 -4.08
C SER A 95 -15.35 18.36 -3.62
N ASP A 96 -15.13 17.27 -2.89
CA ASP A 96 -13.83 16.78 -2.42
C ASP A 96 -13.00 16.14 -3.55
N ARG A 97 -13.01 16.75 -4.74
CA ARG A 97 -12.03 16.47 -5.82
C ARG A 97 -10.58 16.60 -5.33
N MET A 98 -10.38 17.15 -4.13
CA MET A 98 -9.11 17.34 -3.45
C MET A 98 -8.78 16.29 -2.38
N ALA A 99 -9.61 15.26 -2.14
CA ALA A 99 -9.28 14.24 -1.14
C ALA A 99 -7.89 13.65 -1.41
N THR A 100 -6.99 13.83 -0.43
CA THR A 100 -5.58 13.41 -0.51
C THR A 100 -5.33 12.08 0.18
N ARG A 101 -6.34 11.52 0.84
CA ARG A 101 -6.24 10.33 1.67
C ARG A 101 -7.51 9.48 1.60
N PHE A 102 -7.34 8.17 1.43
CA PHE A 102 -8.41 7.18 1.44
C PHE A 102 -7.98 5.99 2.30
N ASP A 103 -8.76 5.72 3.34
CA ASP A 103 -8.56 4.52 4.16
C ASP A 103 -9.41 3.37 3.60
N GLY A 104 -8.94 2.15 3.79
CA GLY A 104 -9.57 0.94 3.27
C GLY A 104 -9.04 -0.32 3.93
N ASP A 105 -9.47 -1.45 3.41
CA ASP A 105 -9.15 -2.77 3.92
C ASP A 105 -8.04 -3.41 3.09
N PHE A 106 -7.15 -4.11 3.77
CA PHE A 106 -6.04 -4.86 3.19
C PHE A 106 -6.16 -6.35 3.52
N TYR A 107 -5.84 -7.16 2.52
CA TYR A 107 -5.79 -8.62 2.61
C TYR A 107 -4.54 -9.12 1.91
N SER A 108 -3.77 -9.96 2.60
CA SER A 108 -2.66 -10.70 2.02
C SER A 108 -2.94 -12.19 2.13
N MET A 109 -3.12 -12.85 0.99
CA MET A 109 -3.40 -14.29 0.96
C MET A 109 -2.20 -15.10 1.40
N VAL A 110 -0.99 -14.72 0.95
CA VAL A 110 0.23 -15.47 1.26
C VAL A 110 0.62 -15.38 2.73
N ALA A 111 0.30 -14.25 3.38
CA ALA A 111 0.57 -14.07 4.80
C ALA A 111 -0.60 -14.51 5.69
N ASP A 112 -1.75 -14.87 5.10
CA ASP A 112 -3.04 -15.04 5.80
C ASP A 112 -3.31 -13.90 6.78
N GLN A 113 -3.18 -12.66 6.27
CA GLN A 113 -3.27 -11.44 7.07
C GLN A 113 -4.34 -10.51 6.55
N ARG A 114 -5.02 -9.86 7.49
CA ARG A 114 -5.97 -8.78 7.24
C ARG A 114 -5.54 -7.55 8.02
N GLY A 115 -5.82 -6.38 7.48
CA GLY A 115 -5.47 -5.13 8.12
C GLY A 115 -6.11 -3.94 7.44
N ILE A 116 -5.61 -2.76 7.79
CA ILE A 116 -6.01 -1.49 7.20
C ILE A 116 -4.95 -1.03 6.21
N VAL A 117 -5.39 -0.34 5.16
CA VAL A 117 -4.51 0.33 4.19
C VAL A 117 -4.94 1.77 4.02
N CYS A 118 -3.95 2.64 3.85
CA CYS A 118 -4.19 4.02 3.48
C CYS A 118 -3.57 4.30 2.13
N LEU A 119 -4.34 4.87 1.22
CA LEU A 119 -3.88 5.44 -0.04
C LEU A 119 -3.77 6.96 0.12
N SER A 120 -2.59 7.54 -0.14
CA SER A 120 -2.39 8.98 -0.03
C SER A 120 -1.55 9.56 -1.16
N LYS A 121 -1.82 10.83 -1.51
CA LYS A 121 -0.98 11.64 -2.41
C LYS A 121 0.26 12.20 -1.70
N THR A 122 0.22 12.34 -0.39
CA THR A 122 1.34 12.80 0.44
C THR A 122 2.13 11.61 0.96
N ALA A 123 3.44 11.78 1.11
CA ALA A 123 4.29 10.73 1.67
C ALA A 123 3.92 10.42 3.13
N PHE A 124 4.00 9.15 3.50
CA PHE A 124 3.82 8.71 4.88
C PHE A 124 5.09 9.00 5.70
N GLN A 125 4.91 9.27 6.99
CA GLN A 125 6.02 9.39 7.91
C GLN A 125 6.73 8.03 8.02
N LYS A 126 8.06 8.07 8.01
CA LYS A 126 8.89 6.89 8.26
C LYS A 126 9.54 7.05 9.61
N PHE A 127 9.46 6.01 10.43
CA PHE A 127 10.26 5.93 11.64
C PHE A 127 11.57 5.26 11.28
N ILE A 128 12.64 6.04 11.22
CA ILE A 128 14.01 5.54 11.13
C ILE A 128 14.53 5.46 12.56
N PRO A 129 14.88 4.27 13.08
CA PRO A 129 15.40 4.17 14.44
C PRO A 129 16.78 4.83 14.46
N GLU A 130 16.99 5.80 15.35
CA GLU A 130 18.32 6.35 15.61
C GLU A 130 19.24 5.20 16.03
N VAL A 131 20.30 4.97 15.25
CA VAL A 131 21.37 4.06 15.66
C VAL A 131 22.09 4.76 16.81
N ARG A 132 21.72 4.45 18.05
CA ARG A 132 22.55 4.80 19.20
C ARG A 132 23.84 3.99 19.05
N GLU A 133 24.91 4.64 18.65
CA GLU A 133 26.25 4.05 18.73
C GLU A 133 26.43 3.57 20.18
N LYS A 134 26.79 2.29 20.34
CA LYS A 134 27.22 1.80 21.64
C LYS A 134 28.53 2.53 21.97
N VAL A 135 28.47 3.41 22.98
CA VAL A 135 29.64 3.97 23.66
C VAL A 135 30.41 2.84 24.34
#